data_AF-A0A5P6VSX3-F1
#
_entry.id   AF-A0A5P6VSX3-F1
#
_cell.length_a   1.000
_cell.length_b   1.000
_cell.length_c   1.000
_cell.angle_alpha   90.00
_cell.angle_beta   90.00
_cell.angle_gamma   90.00
#
_symmetry.space_group_name_H-M   'P 1'
#
loop_
_entity.id
_entity.type
_entity.pdbx_description
1 polymer ?
#
loop_
_entity_poly.entity_id
_entity_poly.type
_entity_poly.pdbx_seq_one_letter_code
_entity_poly.pdbx_strand_id
1 'polypeptide(L)'
;MLLNGLYHLLLILSKFSGSFLNIYDKKYPPVVVFVISCNTIKLPFKSHVAMLLHSLIIISVYYIIELSYILEVIMLRTILAITFVTIFLIVSIPIWGILFIVGLFNKHAKDVIGYKCVAWAFGVVAFISGVKYEVHGLENIPKDKAVLYIGNHQSFFDVILGYHICPAVTGFLSKKTFEKVPLLNVWMKMNYCLFLTRTDPRQDLKLIIKAQEFIKQGISMFVFPEGTRSKTGEMAEFHEASFKLSTKTGCPIVPVCFTNTRAVLEAQQPRIKRAHVIVRFLPSIDPNALEGDNKKRIGLYVHDIIEKQLIEDSKLV
;
A
#
# COMPACT_ATOMS: atom_id res chain seq x y z
N MET A 1 11.76 -34.70 37.06
CA MET A 1 11.05 -35.62 36.12
C MET A 1 11.10 -35.14 34.66
N LEU A 2 10.89 -33.85 34.37
CA LEU A 2 10.95 -33.31 32.99
C LEU A 2 12.36 -33.23 32.37
N LEU A 3 13.41 -32.95 33.16
CA LEU A 3 14.80 -32.88 32.66
C LEU A 3 15.36 -34.25 32.23
N ASN A 4 14.97 -35.35 32.89
CA ASN A 4 15.41 -36.70 32.52
C ASN A 4 14.76 -37.19 31.21
N GLY A 5 13.53 -36.76 30.92
CA GLY A 5 12.86 -37.07 29.65
C GLY A 5 13.51 -36.36 28.46
N LEU A 6 13.90 -35.09 28.63
CA LEU A 6 14.58 -34.30 27.61
C LEU A 6 16.01 -34.83 27.35
N TYR A 7 16.71 -35.25 28.40
CA TYR A 7 18.05 -35.85 28.30
C TYR A 7 18.03 -37.21 27.59
N HIS A 8 17.03 -38.06 27.88
CA HIS A 8 16.84 -39.31 27.14
C HIS A 8 16.43 -39.08 25.68
N LEU A 9 15.61 -38.06 25.39
CA LEU A 9 15.24 -37.69 24.03
C LEU A 9 16.46 -37.19 23.23
N LEU A 10 17.31 -36.36 23.83
CA LEU A 10 18.55 -35.87 23.22
C LEU A 10 19.58 -37.00 23.01
N LEU A 11 19.68 -37.98 23.92
CA LEU A 11 20.52 -39.18 23.78
C LEU A 11 20.02 -40.15 22.69
N ILE A 12 18.70 -40.23 22.49
CA ILE A 12 18.12 -41.02 21.41
C ILE A 12 18.41 -40.32 20.09
N LEU A 13 18.16 -39.00 20.00
CA LEU A 13 18.43 -38.20 18.80
C LEU A 13 19.93 -38.15 18.43
N SER A 14 20.84 -38.16 19.41
CA SER A 14 22.30 -38.21 19.16
C SER A 14 22.79 -39.58 18.68
N LYS A 15 22.08 -40.68 19.01
CA LYS A 15 22.34 -42.00 18.41
C LYS A 15 21.80 -42.12 16.98
N PHE A 16 20.81 -41.31 16.61
CA PHE A 16 20.31 -41.23 15.23
C PHE A 16 21.22 -40.39 14.30
N SER A 17 21.95 -39.40 14.83
CA SER A 17 22.78 -38.51 14.00
C SER A 17 23.96 -39.22 13.31
N GLY A 18 24.53 -40.27 13.94
CA GLY A 18 25.64 -41.05 13.38
C GLY A 18 25.27 -41.88 12.15
N SER A 19 24.01 -42.31 12.03
CA SER A 19 23.51 -43.11 10.89
C SER A 19 22.81 -42.25 9.83
N PHE A 20 22.35 -41.04 10.18
CA PHE A 20 21.67 -40.12 9.26
C PHE A 20 22.61 -39.52 8.21
N LEU A 21 23.90 -39.36 8.52
CA LEU A 21 24.88 -38.75 7.62
C LEU A 21 25.28 -39.63 6.42
N ASN A 22 25.03 -40.94 6.46
CA ASN A 22 25.38 -41.86 5.38
C ASN A 22 24.25 -42.16 4.37
N ILE A 23 23.05 -41.60 4.56
CA ILE A 23 21.89 -41.80 3.66
C ILE A 23 21.57 -40.49 2.88
N TYR A 24 22.49 -39.53 2.92
CA TYR A 24 22.38 -38.26 2.20
C TYR A 24 22.86 -38.37 0.75
N ASP A 25 22.50 -39.44 0.04
CA ASP A 25 22.72 -39.54 -1.41
C ASP A 25 21.44 -39.10 -2.14
N LYS A 26 21.35 -37.79 -2.39
CA LYS A 26 20.50 -36.91 -3.24
C LYS A 26 19.21 -37.40 -3.96
N LYS A 27 18.69 -38.61 -3.74
CA LYS A 27 17.70 -39.23 -4.63
C LYS A 27 16.27 -39.31 -4.06
N TYR A 28 16.06 -38.99 -2.79
CA TYR A 28 14.72 -39.07 -2.17
C TYR A 28 14.44 -37.90 -1.21
N PRO A 29 13.20 -37.37 -1.17
CA PRO A 29 12.80 -36.40 -0.16
C PRO A 29 12.87 -37.03 1.25
N PRO A 30 13.13 -36.24 2.31
CA PRO A 30 13.39 -36.73 3.67
C PRO A 30 12.31 -37.67 4.24
N VAL A 31 11.06 -37.48 3.80
CA VAL A 31 9.89 -38.27 4.20
C VAL A 31 10.00 -39.74 3.77
N VAL A 32 10.58 -40.02 2.61
CA VAL A 32 10.72 -41.40 2.09
C VAL A 32 11.77 -42.17 2.89
N VAL A 33 12.84 -41.51 3.32
CA VAL A 33 13.91 -42.12 4.12
C VAL A 33 13.44 -42.47 5.55
N PHE A 34 12.57 -41.63 6.13
CA PHE A 34 12.04 -41.86 7.48
C PHE A 34 11.08 -43.06 7.55
N VAL A 35 10.25 -43.25 6.51
CA VAL A 35 9.32 -44.39 6.41
C VAL A 35 10.08 -45.71 6.28
N ILE A 36 11.20 -45.73 5.54
CA ILE A 36 12.03 -46.93 5.38
C ILE A 36 12.67 -47.35 6.72
N SER A 37 13.12 -46.38 7.53
CA SER A 37 13.79 -46.69 8.80
C SER A 37 12.86 -47.26 9.88
N CYS A 38 11.57 -46.90 9.88
CA CYS A 38 10.59 -47.46 10.83
C CYS A 38 10.25 -48.93 10.55
N ASN A 39 10.30 -49.39 9.29
CA ASN A 39 10.02 -50.80 8.94
C ASN A 39 11.15 -51.77 9.32
N THR A 40 12.37 -51.27 9.54
CA THR A 40 13.52 -52.08 9.95
C THR A 40 13.66 -52.29 11.46
N ILE A 41 12.88 -51.59 12.30
CA ILE A 41 12.99 -51.68 13.76
C ILE A 41 11.81 -52.50 14.31
N LYS A 42 12.07 -53.77 14.65
CA LYS A 42 11.13 -54.62 15.40
C LYS A 42 10.98 -54.10 16.84
N LEU A 43 10.10 -53.13 17.06
CA LEU A 43 9.67 -52.72 18.40
C LEU A 43 8.54 -53.64 18.89
N PRO A 44 8.56 -54.10 20.15
CA PRO A 44 7.52 -54.97 20.69
C PRO A 44 6.23 -54.17 20.85
N PHE A 45 5.17 -54.65 20.19
CA PHE A 45 3.91 -53.93 20.07
C PHE A 45 3.21 -53.68 21.41
N LYS A 46 3.09 -52.41 21.80
CA LYS A 46 1.86 -51.90 22.43
C LYS A 46 1.21 -50.89 21.47
N SER A 47 0.39 -51.49 20.59
CA SER A 47 -0.54 -50.92 19.59
C SER A 47 0.10 -50.27 18.34
N HIS A 48 -0.16 -50.87 17.17
CA HIS A 48 0.02 -50.26 15.84
C HIS A 48 -0.65 -48.88 15.76
N VAL A 49 -1.72 -48.70 16.54
CA VAL A 49 -2.44 -47.45 16.73
C VAL A 49 -1.53 -46.35 17.30
N ALA A 50 -0.71 -46.64 18.32
CA ALA A 50 0.20 -45.65 18.90
C ALA A 50 1.32 -45.23 17.94
N MET A 51 1.80 -46.13 17.09
CA MET A 51 2.82 -45.83 16.09
C MET A 51 2.26 -44.96 14.96
N LEU A 52 1.04 -45.27 14.48
CA LEU A 52 0.32 -44.44 13.51
C LEU A 52 0.02 -43.05 14.06
N LEU A 53 -0.42 -42.95 15.32
CA LEU A 53 -0.67 -41.67 16.00
C LEU A 53 0.59 -40.81 16.11
N HIS A 54 1.73 -41.40 16.48
CA HIS A 54 3.00 -40.66 16.51
C HIS A 54 3.42 -40.16 15.13
N SER A 55 3.32 -41.00 14.10
CA SER A 55 3.64 -40.60 12.72
C SER A 55 2.73 -39.46 12.23
N LEU A 56 1.44 -39.50 12.54
CA LEU A 56 0.49 -38.43 12.20
C LEU A 56 0.78 -37.12 12.94
N ILE A 57 1.24 -37.18 14.20
CA ILE A 57 1.65 -36.00 14.96
C ILE A 57 2.92 -35.39 14.34
N ILE A 58 3.91 -36.20 13.99
CA ILE A 58 5.15 -35.71 13.38
C ILE A 58 4.88 -35.07 12.00
N ILE A 59 4.05 -35.72 11.18
CA ILE A 59 3.65 -35.20 9.87
C ILE A 59 2.88 -33.88 10.04
N SER A 60 1.92 -33.82 10.97
CA SER A 60 1.15 -32.59 11.20
C SER A 60 2.04 -31.45 11.72
N VAL A 61 2.98 -31.71 12.62
CA VAL A 61 3.97 -30.72 13.09
C VAL A 61 4.88 -30.25 11.95
N TYR A 62 5.37 -31.16 11.09
CA TYR A 62 6.17 -30.79 9.93
C TYR A 62 5.38 -29.89 8.95
N TYR A 63 4.14 -30.25 8.63
CA TYR A 63 3.28 -29.42 7.79
C TYR A 63 2.95 -28.07 8.43
N ILE A 64 2.79 -28.01 9.76
CA ILE A 64 2.60 -26.73 10.48
C ILE A 64 3.86 -25.86 10.38
N ILE A 65 5.06 -26.45 10.51
CA ILE A 65 6.33 -25.72 10.37
C ILE A 65 6.54 -25.23 8.94
N GLU A 66 6.37 -26.10 7.94
CA GLU A 66 6.43 -25.72 6.51
C GLU A 66 5.40 -24.65 6.17
N LEU A 67 4.15 -24.81 6.63
CA LEU A 67 3.10 -23.81 6.43
C LEU A 67 3.46 -22.49 7.12
N SER A 68 4.05 -22.52 8.31
CA SER A 68 4.50 -21.31 9.02
C SER A 68 5.64 -20.61 8.28
N TYR A 69 6.59 -21.36 7.73
CA TYR A 69 7.72 -20.83 6.95
C TYR A 69 7.24 -20.25 5.61
N ILE A 70 6.34 -20.96 4.93
CA ILE A 70 5.67 -20.48 3.71
C ILE A 70 4.89 -19.20 4.01
N LEU A 71 4.17 -19.12 5.13
CA LEU A 71 3.46 -17.93 5.56
C LEU A 71 4.40 -16.75 5.87
N GLU A 72 5.54 -16.99 6.49
CA GLU A 72 6.58 -15.97 6.73
C GLU A 72 7.17 -15.43 5.41
N VAL A 73 7.52 -16.32 4.47
CA VAL A 73 8.05 -15.92 3.16
C VAL A 73 6.99 -15.16 2.35
N ILE A 74 5.72 -15.54 2.43
CA ILE A 74 4.61 -14.86 1.75
C ILE A 74 4.33 -13.46 2.36
N MET A 75 4.61 -13.25 3.65
CA MET A 75 4.41 -11.97 4.33
C MET A 75 5.64 -11.06 4.34
N LEU A 76 6.78 -11.52 3.81
CA LEU A 76 8.04 -10.77 3.81
C LEU A 76 7.89 -9.34 3.27
N ARG A 77 7.18 -9.15 2.15
CA ARG A 77 6.96 -7.82 1.56
C ARG A 77 6.18 -6.88 2.47
N THR A 78 5.14 -7.41 3.11
CA THR A 78 4.35 -6.66 4.10
C THR A 78 5.21 -6.25 5.28
N ILE A 79 6.01 -7.18 5.82
CA ILE A 79 6.91 -6.91 6.95
C ILE A 79 7.93 -5.84 6.56
N LEU A 80 8.64 -6.02 5.43
CA LEU A 80 9.61 -5.05 4.93
C LEU A 80 9.00 -3.66 4.72
N ALA A 81 7.79 -3.58 4.15
CA ALA A 81 7.09 -2.31 3.94
C ALA A 81 6.75 -1.61 5.26
N ILE A 82 6.18 -2.33 6.22
CA ILE A 82 5.84 -1.77 7.53
C ILE A 82 7.10 -1.36 8.28
N THR A 83 8.12 -2.22 8.32
CA THR A 83 9.42 -1.93 8.97
C THR A 83 10.07 -0.70 8.36
N PHE A 84 10.10 -0.58 7.03
CA PHE A 84 10.63 0.59 6.35
C PHE A 84 9.87 1.86 6.74
N VAL A 85 8.53 1.84 6.68
CA VAL A 85 7.70 3.01 7.05
C VAL A 85 7.95 3.40 8.51
N THR A 86 7.99 2.45 9.43
CA THR A 86 8.27 2.72 10.86
C THR A 86 9.65 3.35 11.05
N ILE A 87 10.70 2.79 10.42
CA ILE A 87 12.06 3.34 10.50
C ILE A 87 12.10 4.74 9.90
N PHE A 88 11.50 4.94 8.71
CA PHE A 88 11.42 6.25 8.07
C PHE A 88 10.78 7.30 8.98
N LEU A 89 9.64 6.98 9.61
CA LEU A 89 8.95 7.90 10.52
C LEU A 89 9.82 8.28 11.73
N ILE A 90 10.56 7.33 12.32
CA ILE A 90 11.44 7.60 13.48
C ILE A 90 12.67 8.40 13.05
N VAL A 91 13.36 7.97 11.99
CA VAL A 91 14.59 8.60 11.49
C VAL A 91 14.31 9.98 10.89
N SER A 92 13.07 10.28 10.51
CA SER A 92 12.68 11.59 10.00
C SER A 92 12.56 12.70 11.04
N ILE A 93 12.60 12.38 12.35
CA ILE A 93 12.42 13.39 13.41
C ILE A 93 13.46 14.53 13.32
N PRO A 94 14.77 14.28 13.16
CA PRO A 94 15.76 15.34 12.94
C PRO A 94 15.53 16.11 11.63
N ILE A 95 15.04 15.44 10.58
CA ILE A 95 14.74 16.07 9.29
C ILE A 95 13.68 17.15 9.45
N TRP A 96 12.69 16.97 10.34
CA TRP A 96 11.70 18.00 10.62
C TRP A 96 12.31 19.27 11.22
N GLY A 97 13.32 19.14 12.09
CA GLY A 97 14.06 20.28 12.63
C GLY A 97 14.80 21.05 11.53
N ILE A 98 15.45 20.34 10.62
CA ILE A 98 16.12 20.93 9.45
C ILE A 98 15.10 21.64 8.56
N LEU A 99 13.99 20.98 8.21
CA LEU A 99 12.94 21.56 7.38
C LEU A 99 12.27 22.77 8.06
N PHE A 100 12.14 22.77 9.38
CA PHE A 100 11.67 23.93 10.13
C PHE A 100 12.61 25.12 9.94
N ILE A 101 13.91 24.93 10.12
CA ILE A 101 14.92 25.98 9.91
C ILE A 101 14.91 26.48 8.46
N VAL A 102 14.90 25.57 7.48
CA VAL A 102 14.81 25.94 6.05
C VAL A 102 13.56 26.78 5.80
N GLY A 103 12.42 26.43 6.41
CA GLY A 103 11.17 27.16 6.28
C GLY A 103 11.18 28.59 6.82
N LEU A 104 12.11 28.92 7.74
CA LEU A 104 12.28 30.29 8.24
C LEU A 104 12.88 31.21 7.17
N PHE A 105 13.68 30.66 6.25
CA PHE A 105 14.37 31.43 5.21
C PHE A 105 13.74 31.28 3.83
N ASN A 106 13.26 30.08 3.50
CA ASN A 106 12.67 29.77 2.21
C ASN A 106 11.58 28.70 2.36
N LYS A 107 10.33 29.18 2.50
CA LYS A 107 9.15 28.33 2.60
C LYS A 107 9.01 27.39 1.40
N HIS A 108 9.18 27.90 0.18
CA HIS A 108 9.07 27.09 -1.03
C HIS A 108 10.07 25.93 -1.05
N ALA A 109 11.33 26.19 -0.68
CA ALA A 109 12.35 25.14 -0.59
C ALA A 109 11.97 24.07 0.44
N LYS A 110 11.48 24.48 1.63
CA LYS A 110 10.96 23.54 2.64
C LYS A 110 9.87 22.65 2.06
N ASP A 111 8.89 23.23 1.37
CA ASP A 111 7.73 22.50 0.85
C ASP A 111 8.16 21.48 -0.23
N VAL A 112 9.06 21.89 -1.14
CA VAL A 112 9.60 21.01 -2.18
C VAL A 112 10.44 19.88 -1.59
N ILE A 113 11.34 20.17 -0.64
CA ILE A 113 12.18 19.14 -0.01
C ILE A 113 11.31 18.18 0.79
N GLY A 114 10.38 18.69 1.60
CA GLY A 114 9.46 17.89 2.39
C GLY A 114 8.61 16.94 1.53
N TYR A 115 8.10 17.45 0.41
CA TYR A 115 7.34 16.63 -0.56
C TYR A 115 8.22 15.55 -1.19
N LYS A 116 9.42 15.92 -1.67
CA LYS A 116 10.36 14.96 -2.27
C LYS A 116 10.79 13.87 -1.30
N CYS A 117 10.96 14.17 -0.01
CA CYS A 117 11.26 13.15 1.00
C CYS A 117 10.15 12.10 1.10
N VAL A 118 8.87 12.52 1.14
CA VAL A 118 7.73 11.60 1.21
C VAL A 118 7.53 10.85 -0.11
N ALA A 119 7.62 11.55 -1.24
CA ALA A 119 7.54 10.96 -2.58
C ALA A 119 8.60 9.88 -2.79
N TRP A 120 9.83 10.12 -2.32
CA TRP A 120 10.90 9.11 -2.33
C TRP A 120 10.57 7.91 -1.44
N ALA A 121 10.16 8.15 -0.19
CA ALA A 121 9.82 7.07 0.73
C ALA A 121 8.70 6.18 0.18
N PHE A 122 7.68 6.77 -0.43
CA PHE A 122 6.62 6.02 -1.08
C PHE A 122 7.07 5.28 -2.34
N GLY A 123 8.04 5.80 -3.10
CA GLY A 123 8.71 5.06 -4.16
C GLY A 123 9.42 3.81 -3.64
N VAL A 124 10.11 3.91 -2.50
CA VAL A 124 10.73 2.76 -1.84
C VAL A 124 9.66 1.76 -1.40
N VAL A 125 8.54 2.21 -0.82
CA VAL A 125 7.41 1.35 -0.45
C VAL A 125 6.84 0.62 -1.67
N ALA A 126 6.65 1.29 -2.81
CA ALA A 126 6.21 0.67 -4.05
C ALA A 126 7.20 -0.40 -4.53
N PHE A 127 8.50 -0.10 -4.49
CA PHE A 127 9.57 -1.01 -4.89
C PHE A 127 9.64 -2.29 -4.04
N ILE A 128 9.72 -2.16 -2.70
CA ILE A 128 9.78 -3.33 -1.80
C ILE A 128 8.50 -4.17 -1.85
N SER A 129 7.37 -3.52 -2.12
CA SER A 129 6.07 -4.18 -2.33
C SER A 129 6.01 -4.95 -3.66
N GLY A 130 6.98 -4.75 -4.55
CA GLY A 130 7.03 -5.41 -5.86
C GLY A 130 6.05 -4.82 -6.87
N VAL A 131 5.67 -3.56 -6.70
CA VAL A 131 4.81 -2.88 -7.68
C VAL A 131 5.62 -2.60 -8.93
N LYS A 132 5.28 -3.25 -10.04
CA LYS A 132 5.71 -2.81 -11.37
C LYS A 132 4.64 -1.85 -11.86
N TYR A 133 4.98 -0.59 -12.10
CA TYR A 133 4.01 0.39 -12.58
C TYR A 133 4.46 1.06 -13.87
N GLU A 134 3.47 1.38 -14.70
CA GLU A 134 3.62 2.22 -15.88
C GLU A 134 2.91 3.55 -15.66
N VAL A 135 3.54 4.64 -16.08
CA VAL A 135 2.99 5.98 -15.97
C VAL A 135 2.78 6.56 -17.36
N HIS A 136 1.56 7.03 -17.61
CA HIS A 136 1.17 7.60 -18.89
C HIS A 136 0.57 9.01 -18.69
N GLY A 137 0.75 9.90 -19.67
CA GLY A 137 0.04 11.18 -19.73
C GLY A 137 0.57 12.27 -18.79
N LEU A 138 1.80 12.16 -18.28
CA LEU A 138 2.41 13.22 -17.44
C LEU A 138 2.50 14.57 -18.18
N GLU A 139 2.61 14.53 -19.51
CA GLU A 139 2.57 15.67 -20.41
C GLU A 139 1.24 16.44 -20.38
N ASN A 140 0.15 15.79 -19.94
CA ASN A 140 -1.17 16.42 -19.81
C ASN A 140 -1.27 17.34 -18.59
N ILE A 141 -0.27 17.35 -17.71
CA ILE A 141 -0.28 18.13 -16.47
C ILE A 141 0.23 19.56 -16.77
N PRO A 142 -0.60 20.60 -16.59
CA PRO A 142 -0.15 21.99 -16.63
C PRO A 142 1.04 22.23 -15.71
N LYS A 143 2.11 22.87 -16.23
CA LYS A 143 3.36 23.12 -15.51
C LYS A 143 3.45 24.50 -14.86
N ASP A 144 2.59 25.40 -15.30
CA ASP A 144 2.58 26.84 -14.97
C ASP A 144 1.59 27.20 -13.85
N LYS A 145 0.74 26.26 -13.44
CA LYS A 145 -0.32 26.50 -12.45
C LYS A 145 -0.61 25.26 -11.60
N ALA A 146 -1.13 25.49 -10.39
CA ALA A 146 -1.65 24.43 -9.55
C ALA A 146 -2.87 23.77 -10.19
N VAL A 147 -3.05 22.47 -9.92
CA VAL A 147 -4.15 21.68 -10.47
C VAL A 147 -4.90 20.93 -9.39
N LEU A 148 -6.12 20.51 -9.71
CA LEU A 148 -6.90 19.57 -8.92
C LEU A 148 -6.80 18.19 -9.55
N TYR A 149 -6.03 17.29 -8.96
CA TYR A 149 -6.04 15.88 -9.35
C TYR A 149 -7.29 15.20 -8.81
N ILE A 150 -7.97 14.47 -9.69
CA ILE A 150 -9.17 13.69 -9.35
C ILE A 150 -8.91 12.24 -9.73
N GLY A 151 -8.85 11.35 -8.75
CA GLY A 151 -8.62 9.93 -9.00
C GLY A 151 -9.71 9.00 -8.48
N ASN A 152 -9.80 7.82 -9.07
CA ASN A 152 -10.52 6.68 -8.49
C ASN A 152 -9.73 6.11 -7.30
N HIS A 153 -10.42 5.50 -6.34
CA HIS A 153 -9.83 5.00 -5.11
C HIS A 153 -10.21 3.55 -4.85
N GLN A 154 -9.26 2.64 -5.02
CA GLN A 154 -9.42 1.20 -4.80
C GLN A 154 -8.39 0.62 -3.82
N SER A 155 -7.32 1.37 -3.51
CA SER A 155 -6.19 0.88 -2.73
C SER A 155 -5.42 1.97 -1.96
N PHE A 156 -4.73 1.58 -0.89
CA PHE A 156 -3.67 2.38 -0.28
C PHE A 156 -2.57 2.74 -1.29
N PHE A 157 -2.32 1.87 -2.27
CA PHE A 157 -1.31 2.11 -3.30
C PHE A 157 -1.68 3.25 -4.26
N ASP A 158 -2.95 3.66 -4.34
CA ASP A 158 -3.33 4.87 -5.11
C ASP A 158 -2.67 6.12 -4.51
N VAL A 159 -2.68 6.23 -3.18
CA VAL A 159 -2.08 7.36 -2.46
C VAL A 159 -0.55 7.28 -2.55
N ILE A 160 0.03 6.08 -2.34
CA ILE A 160 1.48 5.85 -2.41
C ILE A 160 2.01 6.26 -3.80
N LEU A 161 1.38 5.76 -4.86
CA LEU A 161 1.77 6.06 -6.23
C LEU A 161 1.47 7.51 -6.59
N GLY A 162 0.32 8.06 -6.17
CA GLY A 162 -0.03 9.46 -6.40
C GLY A 162 1.03 10.43 -5.88
N TYR A 163 1.44 10.30 -4.61
CA TYR A 163 2.53 11.10 -4.04
C TYR A 163 3.89 10.84 -4.70
N HIS A 164 4.19 9.60 -5.08
CA HIS A 164 5.46 9.25 -5.69
C HIS A 164 5.61 9.82 -7.11
N ILE A 165 4.52 9.86 -7.87
CA ILE A 165 4.53 10.16 -9.32
C ILE A 165 4.20 11.63 -9.60
N CYS A 166 3.35 12.28 -8.80
CA CYS A 166 2.97 13.67 -9.03
C CYS A 166 4.21 14.60 -9.10
N PRO A 167 4.34 15.44 -10.14
CA PRO A 167 5.58 16.15 -10.42
C PRO A 167 5.83 17.38 -9.52
N ALA A 168 4.80 17.86 -8.82
CA ALA A 168 4.82 19.07 -8.02
C ALA A 168 4.23 18.83 -6.63
N VAL A 169 4.53 19.75 -5.69
CA VAL A 169 4.00 19.71 -4.33
C VAL A 169 2.48 19.62 -4.38
N THR A 170 1.95 18.54 -3.83
CA THR A 170 0.54 18.20 -3.92
C THR A 170 0.02 17.80 -2.54
N GLY A 171 -0.99 18.52 -2.04
CA GLY A 171 -1.71 18.17 -0.83
C GLY A 171 -2.83 17.17 -1.09
N PHE A 172 -3.18 16.34 -0.10
CA PHE A 172 -4.24 15.33 -0.23
C PHE A 172 -5.39 15.60 0.74
N LEU A 173 -6.60 15.15 0.38
CA LEU A 173 -7.73 15.12 1.31
C LEU A 173 -7.85 13.70 1.90
N SER A 174 -7.64 13.55 3.20
CA SER A 174 -7.59 12.27 3.90
C SER A 174 -8.64 12.15 5.01
N LYS A 175 -8.88 10.94 5.50
CA LYS A 175 -9.81 10.66 6.60
C LYS A 175 -9.22 11.17 7.93
N LYS A 176 -10.04 11.82 8.76
CA LYS A 176 -9.64 12.35 10.08
C LYS A 176 -8.99 11.35 11.04
N THR A 177 -9.21 10.04 10.85
CA THR A 177 -8.53 9.01 11.64
C THR A 177 -7.01 9.03 11.48
N PHE A 178 -6.49 9.44 10.31
CA PHE A 178 -5.04 9.54 10.08
C PHE A 178 -4.38 10.68 10.86
N GLU A 179 -5.15 11.69 11.30
CA GLU A 179 -4.62 12.76 12.14
C GLU A 179 -4.09 12.25 13.49
N LYS A 180 -4.64 11.12 13.97
CA LYS A 180 -4.27 10.49 15.24
C LYS A 180 -3.05 9.58 15.15
N VAL A 181 -2.53 9.31 13.95
CA VAL A 181 -1.36 8.44 13.78
C VAL A 181 -0.10 9.28 14.02
N PRO A 182 0.64 9.03 15.11
CA PRO A 182 1.80 9.86 15.46
C PRO A 182 2.89 9.74 14.39
N LEU A 183 3.68 10.80 14.24
CA LEU A 183 4.76 10.96 13.26
C LEU A 183 4.26 11.07 11.80
N LEU A 184 3.36 10.18 11.38
CA LEU A 184 2.72 10.24 10.06
C LEU A 184 1.93 11.54 9.90
N ASN A 185 1.15 11.93 10.92
CA ASN A 185 0.36 13.14 10.88
C ASN A 185 1.20 14.41 10.69
N VAL A 186 2.45 14.45 11.18
CA VAL A 186 3.39 15.57 10.98
C VAL A 186 3.75 15.70 9.51
N TRP A 187 4.17 14.59 8.88
CA TRP A 187 4.45 14.55 7.44
C TRP A 187 3.24 14.93 6.60
N MET A 188 2.06 14.41 6.94
CA MET A 188 0.82 14.73 6.24
C MET A 188 0.50 16.23 6.35
N LYS A 189 0.57 16.84 7.53
CA LYS A 189 0.30 18.27 7.73
C LYS A 189 1.32 19.15 7.02
N MET A 190 2.59 18.78 7.04
CA MET A 190 3.66 19.50 6.34
C MET A 190 3.50 19.45 4.81
N ASN A 191 2.95 18.35 4.29
CA ASN A 191 2.62 18.18 2.87
C ASN A 191 1.16 18.53 2.56
N TYR A 192 0.63 19.57 3.20
CA TYR A 192 -0.66 20.17 2.86
C TYR A 192 -1.87 19.23 2.93
N CYS A 193 -1.76 18.09 3.62
CA CYS A 193 -2.87 17.18 3.78
C CYS A 193 -3.93 17.76 4.70
N LEU A 194 -5.19 17.67 4.29
CA LEU A 194 -6.36 18.09 5.06
C LEU A 194 -7.19 16.88 5.48
N PHE A 195 -7.65 16.88 6.73
CA PHE A 195 -8.29 15.74 7.38
C PHE A 195 -9.80 15.91 7.46
N LEU A 196 -10.53 15.39 6.47
CA LEU A 196 -11.99 15.46 6.43
C LEU A 196 -12.65 14.56 7.47
N THR A 197 -13.70 15.08 8.10
CA THR A 197 -14.57 14.33 9.03
C THR A 197 -15.56 13.45 8.29
N ARG A 198 -16.16 13.96 7.20
CA ARG A 198 -17.28 13.38 6.43
C ARG A 198 -18.58 13.23 7.22
N THR A 199 -18.61 13.74 8.45
CA THR A 199 -19.76 13.70 9.34
C THR A 199 -20.16 15.10 9.81
N ASP A 200 -19.28 16.09 9.66
CA ASP A 200 -19.54 17.49 9.97
C ASP A 200 -19.32 18.35 8.71
N PRO A 201 -20.38 18.63 7.94
CA PRO A 201 -20.30 19.42 6.72
C PRO A 201 -19.74 20.84 6.93
N ARG A 202 -19.93 21.44 8.11
CA ARG A 202 -19.43 22.80 8.39
C ARG A 202 -17.92 22.78 8.59
N GLN A 203 -17.39 21.77 9.29
CA GLN A 203 -15.93 21.58 9.42
C GLN A 203 -15.31 21.24 8.07
N ASP A 204 -15.92 20.32 7.33
CA ASP A 204 -15.40 19.91 6.02
C ASP A 204 -15.39 21.08 5.03
N LEU A 205 -16.39 21.97 5.06
CA LEU A 205 -16.40 23.19 4.25
C LEU A 205 -15.21 24.11 4.56
N LYS A 206 -14.81 24.26 5.84
CA LYS A 206 -13.61 25.04 6.21
C LYS A 206 -12.34 24.43 5.62
N LEU A 207 -12.25 23.11 5.58
CA LEU A 207 -11.13 22.41 4.96
C LEU A 207 -11.11 22.60 3.44
N ILE A 208 -12.27 22.58 2.79
CA ILE A 208 -12.39 22.88 1.36
C ILE A 208 -11.92 24.32 1.07
N ILE A 209 -12.32 25.31 1.87
CA ILE A 209 -11.86 26.69 1.72
C ILE A 209 -10.32 26.77 1.87
N LYS A 210 -9.76 26.07 2.85
CA LYS A 210 -8.29 26.01 3.04
C LYS A 210 -7.57 25.34 1.86
N ALA A 211 -8.14 24.30 1.26
CA ALA A 211 -7.61 23.71 0.04
C ALA A 211 -7.65 24.69 -1.15
N GLN A 212 -8.68 25.55 -1.24
CA GLN A 212 -8.73 26.61 -2.25
C GLN A 212 -7.62 27.64 -2.05
N GLU A 213 -7.29 27.99 -0.79
CA GLU A 213 -6.16 28.86 -0.48
C GLU A 213 -4.83 28.24 -0.91
N PHE A 214 -4.63 26.94 -0.68
CA PHE A 214 -3.44 26.22 -1.14
C PHE A 214 -3.30 26.25 -2.66
N ILE A 215 -4.38 26.00 -3.39
CA ILE A 215 -4.40 26.09 -4.87
C ILE A 215 -4.00 27.49 -5.34
N LYS A 216 -4.55 28.54 -4.72
CA LYS A 216 -4.20 29.93 -5.03
C LYS A 216 -2.74 30.28 -4.71
N GLN A 217 -2.09 29.54 -3.80
CA GLN A 217 -0.68 29.66 -3.47
C GLN A 217 0.24 28.82 -4.38
N GLY A 218 -0.31 28.16 -5.41
CA GLY A 218 0.47 27.32 -6.33
C GLY A 218 0.67 25.88 -5.83
N ILE A 219 -0.04 25.44 -4.79
CA ILE A 219 0.00 24.07 -4.31
C ILE A 219 -1.14 23.27 -4.92
N SER A 220 -0.82 22.18 -5.63
CA SER A 220 -1.84 21.32 -6.20
C SER A 220 -2.57 20.52 -5.12
N MET A 221 -3.80 20.08 -5.40
CA MET A 221 -4.57 19.23 -4.48
C MET A 221 -4.98 17.94 -5.17
N PHE A 222 -4.95 16.82 -4.43
CA PHE A 222 -5.39 15.51 -4.89
C PHE A 222 -6.61 15.07 -4.08
N VAL A 223 -7.68 14.71 -4.79
CA VAL A 223 -8.92 14.23 -4.18
C VAL A 223 -9.35 12.93 -4.82
N PHE A 224 -9.84 12.02 -3.97
CA PHE A 224 -10.54 10.81 -4.34
C PHE A 224 -12.04 11.02 -4.05
N PRO A 225 -12.86 11.43 -5.04
CA PRO A 225 -14.20 11.94 -4.77
C PRO A 225 -15.21 10.88 -4.34
N GLU A 226 -14.90 9.60 -4.51
CA GLU A 226 -15.66 8.46 -3.96
C GLU A 226 -15.74 8.51 -2.42
N GLY A 227 -14.80 9.23 -1.79
CA GLY A 227 -14.68 9.32 -0.35
C GLY A 227 -14.11 8.04 0.28
N THR A 228 -14.39 6.85 -0.21
CA THR A 228 -13.84 5.61 0.37
C THR A 228 -13.19 4.75 -0.70
N ARG A 229 -12.32 3.84 -0.28
CA ARG A 229 -11.78 2.83 -1.20
C ARG A 229 -12.91 1.89 -1.60
N SER A 230 -12.97 1.59 -2.90
CA SER A 230 -13.88 0.59 -3.43
C SER A 230 -13.68 -0.77 -2.76
N LYS A 231 -14.80 -1.42 -2.41
CA LYS A 231 -14.79 -2.77 -1.86
C LYS A 231 -14.83 -3.84 -2.94
N THR A 232 -15.39 -3.54 -4.11
CA THR A 232 -15.57 -4.47 -5.23
C THR A 232 -14.51 -4.29 -6.31
N GLY A 233 -13.84 -3.13 -6.35
CA GLY A 233 -12.95 -2.73 -7.44
C GLY A 233 -13.65 -1.81 -8.46
N GLU A 234 -14.98 -1.71 -8.40
CA GLU A 234 -15.77 -0.78 -9.19
C GLU A 234 -15.70 0.63 -8.60
N MET A 235 -15.66 1.64 -9.46
CA MET A 235 -15.62 3.03 -9.05
C MET A 235 -17.00 3.45 -8.53
N ALA A 236 -17.04 4.08 -7.35
CA ALA A 236 -18.26 4.62 -6.79
C ALA A 236 -18.60 6.01 -7.34
N GLU A 237 -19.83 6.46 -7.10
CA GLU A 237 -20.25 7.81 -7.46
C GLU A 237 -19.36 8.89 -6.82
N PHE A 238 -19.07 9.93 -7.59
CA PHE A 238 -18.25 11.04 -7.14
C PHE A 238 -19.06 12.08 -6.38
N HIS A 239 -18.56 12.50 -5.21
CA HIS A 239 -19.10 13.63 -4.49
C HIS A 239 -18.80 14.95 -5.21
N GLU A 240 -19.83 15.56 -5.81
CA GLU A 240 -19.78 16.86 -6.52
C GLU A 240 -19.15 18.00 -5.69
N ALA A 241 -19.26 17.93 -4.36
CA ALA A 241 -18.65 18.90 -3.47
C ALA A 241 -17.12 19.01 -3.64
N SER A 242 -16.44 17.92 -4.03
CA SER A 242 -14.99 17.89 -4.28
C SER A 242 -14.56 18.81 -5.43
N PHE A 243 -15.42 18.95 -6.43
CA PHE A 243 -15.17 19.76 -7.64
C PHE A 243 -15.38 21.26 -7.41
N LYS A 244 -15.93 21.64 -6.24
CA LYS A 244 -15.96 23.05 -5.80
C LYS A 244 -14.57 23.62 -5.61
N LEU A 245 -13.54 22.79 -5.41
CA LEU A 245 -12.15 23.25 -5.40
C LEU A 245 -11.77 23.89 -6.73
N SER A 246 -12.00 23.19 -7.83
CA SER A 246 -11.69 23.66 -9.18
C SER A 246 -12.62 24.79 -9.63
N THR A 247 -13.94 24.62 -9.53
CA THR A 247 -14.91 25.63 -10.00
C THR A 247 -14.86 26.96 -9.25
N LYS A 248 -14.36 26.99 -8.01
CA LYS A 248 -14.18 28.24 -7.23
C LYS A 248 -12.81 28.88 -7.37
N THR A 249 -11.79 28.12 -7.76
CA THR A 249 -10.43 28.64 -7.95
C THR A 249 -10.11 28.91 -9.41
N GLY A 250 -10.86 28.31 -10.33
CA GLY A 250 -10.53 28.28 -11.76
C GLY A 250 -9.37 27.35 -12.10
N CYS A 251 -8.87 26.53 -11.15
CA CYS A 251 -7.78 25.61 -11.46
C CYS A 251 -8.27 24.45 -12.34
N PRO A 252 -7.44 23.97 -13.28
CA PRO A 252 -7.81 22.84 -14.11
C PRO A 252 -7.89 21.56 -13.28
N ILE A 253 -8.75 20.64 -13.73
CA ILE A 253 -8.88 19.30 -13.19
C ILE A 253 -8.01 18.37 -14.02
N VAL A 254 -7.19 17.54 -13.38
CA VAL A 254 -6.45 16.47 -14.06
C VAL A 254 -7.03 15.14 -13.56
N PRO A 255 -7.84 14.43 -14.38
CA PRO A 255 -8.32 13.10 -14.01
C PRO A 255 -7.14 12.10 -13.98
N VAL A 256 -7.11 11.23 -12.98
CA VAL A 256 -6.03 10.24 -12.78
C VAL A 256 -6.66 8.87 -12.61
N CYS A 257 -6.27 7.94 -13.48
CA CYS A 257 -6.73 6.55 -13.42
C CYS A 257 -5.67 5.70 -12.73
N PHE A 258 -6.04 5.05 -11.63
CA PHE A 258 -5.27 3.98 -11.01
C PHE A 258 -5.91 2.65 -11.39
N THR A 259 -5.17 1.81 -12.09
CA THR A 259 -5.66 0.50 -12.55
C THR A 259 -4.86 -0.62 -11.90
N ASN A 260 -5.58 -1.60 -11.35
CA ASN A 260 -5.02 -2.81 -10.71
C ASN A 260 -4.20 -2.60 -9.43
N THR A 261 -4.22 -1.40 -8.82
CA THR A 261 -3.56 -1.15 -7.52
C THR A 261 -4.13 -2.04 -6.42
N ARG A 262 -5.41 -2.42 -6.50
CA ARG A 262 -6.06 -3.34 -5.55
C ARG A 262 -5.39 -4.71 -5.47
N ALA A 263 -4.79 -5.19 -6.57
CA ALA A 263 -4.09 -6.47 -6.59
C ALA A 263 -2.83 -6.49 -5.71
N VAL A 264 -2.29 -5.32 -5.36
CA VAL A 264 -1.11 -5.20 -4.50
C VAL A 264 -1.43 -5.56 -3.05
N LEU A 265 -2.52 -5.03 -2.48
CA LEU A 265 -2.83 -5.20 -1.05
C LEU A 265 -4.31 -5.48 -0.79
N GLU A 266 -5.23 -4.65 -1.26
CA GLU A 266 -6.65 -4.71 -0.87
C GLU A 266 -7.35 -6.01 -1.24
N ALA A 267 -7.01 -6.61 -2.39
CA ALA A 267 -7.51 -7.93 -2.78
C ALA A 267 -6.76 -9.09 -2.09
N GLN A 268 -5.66 -8.79 -1.39
CA GLN A 268 -4.72 -9.76 -0.84
C GLN A 268 -4.60 -9.66 0.68
N GLN A 269 -5.39 -8.81 1.34
CA GLN A 269 -5.21 -8.47 2.75
C GLN A 269 -5.17 -9.73 3.62
N PRO A 270 -4.24 -9.78 4.60
CA PRO A 270 -3.32 -8.72 5.04
C PRO A 270 -1.97 -8.68 4.28
N ARG A 271 -1.86 -9.35 3.13
CA ARG A 271 -0.59 -9.57 2.43
C ARG A 271 -0.38 -8.59 1.29
N ILE A 272 0.87 -8.19 1.08
CA ILE A 272 1.30 -7.47 -0.12
C ILE A 272 1.79 -8.48 -1.16
N LYS A 273 1.20 -8.44 -2.35
CA LYS A 273 1.67 -9.21 -3.50
C LYS A 273 2.20 -8.30 -4.60
N ARG A 274 3.14 -8.85 -5.37
CA ARG A 274 3.61 -8.24 -6.61
C ARG A 274 2.42 -8.06 -7.55
N ALA A 275 2.28 -6.89 -8.16
CA ALA A 275 1.29 -6.63 -9.19
C ALA A 275 1.84 -5.69 -10.27
N HIS A 276 1.24 -5.76 -11.46
CA HIS A 276 1.43 -4.79 -12.53
C HIS A 276 0.32 -3.74 -12.41
N VAL A 277 0.70 -2.46 -12.36
CA VAL A 277 -0.21 -1.33 -12.13
C VAL A 277 -0.05 -0.31 -13.25
N ILE A 278 -1.15 0.33 -13.65
CA ILE A 278 -1.11 1.45 -14.58
C ILE A 278 -1.61 2.69 -13.86
N VAL A 279 -0.86 3.79 -14.00
CA VAL A 279 -1.25 5.12 -13.54
C VAL A 279 -1.30 6.04 -14.74
N ARG A 280 -2.46 6.60 -15.05
CA ARG A 280 -2.66 7.45 -16.23
C ARG A 280 -3.22 8.80 -15.84
N PHE A 281 -2.53 9.86 -16.24
CA PHE A 281 -2.99 11.24 -16.14
C PHE A 281 -3.68 11.62 -17.45
N LEU A 282 -4.98 11.91 -17.37
CA LEU A 282 -5.79 12.26 -18.53
C LEU A 282 -5.66 13.76 -18.88
N PRO A 283 -6.06 14.15 -20.11
CA PRO A 283 -6.08 15.57 -20.50
C PRO A 283 -6.78 16.44 -19.47
N SER A 284 -6.13 17.56 -19.13
CA SER A 284 -6.66 18.48 -18.13
C SER A 284 -7.95 19.15 -18.61
N ILE A 285 -8.92 19.30 -17.71
CA ILE A 285 -10.22 19.91 -17.98
C ILE A 285 -10.24 21.30 -17.32
N ASP A 286 -10.45 22.34 -18.12
CA ASP A 286 -10.71 23.68 -17.60
C ASP A 286 -12.19 23.78 -17.18
N PRO A 287 -12.50 23.99 -15.88
CA PRO A 287 -13.88 24.11 -15.42
C PRO A 287 -14.64 25.28 -16.05
N ASN A 288 -13.94 26.31 -16.54
CA ASN A 288 -14.55 27.49 -17.14
C ASN A 288 -14.95 27.26 -18.60
N ALA A 289 -14.22 26.39 -19.31
CA ALA A 289 -14.47 26.02 -20.70
C ALA A 289 -15.63 25.03 -20.87
N LEU A 290 -16.10 24.42 -19.78
CA LEU A 290 -17.29 23.55 -19.82
C LEU A 290 -18.57 24.38 -19.97
N GLU A 291 -19.49 23.85 -20.78
CA GLU A 291 -20.81 24.42 -21.04
C GLU A 291 -21.93 23.41 -20.72
N GLY A 292 -23.17 23.90 -20.68
CA GLY A 292 -24.35 23.06 -20.54
C GLY A 292 -24.34 22.16 -19.29
N ASP A 293 -24.75 20.91 -19.47
CA ASP A 293 -24.88 19.95 -18.37
C ASP A 293 -23.54 19.44 -17.86
N ASN A 294 -22.49 19.40 -18.68
CA ASN A 294 -21.13 19.03 -18.26
C ASN A 294 -20.59 20.02 -17.22
N LYS A 295 -20.92 21.31 -17.33
CA LYS A 295 -20.56 22.32 -16.32
C LYS A 295 -21.34 22.13 -15.01
N LYS A 296 -22.64 21.81 -15.12
CA LYS A 296 -23.52 21.64 -13.96
C LYS A 296 -23.21 20.36 -13.17
N ARG A 297 -22.79 19.31 -13.87
CA ARG A 297 -22.51 17.97 -13.34
C ARG A 297 -21.08 17.55 -13.68
N ILE A 298 -20.13 18.42 -13.34
CA ILE A 298 -18.71 18.20 -13.64
C ILE A 298 -18.19 16.93 -12.97
N GLY A 299 -18.70 16.56 -11.79
CA GLY A 299 -18.34 15.32 -11.13
C GLY A 299 -18.73 14.09 -11.94
N LEU A 300 -19.96 14.06 -12.48
CA LEU A 300 -20.38 12.99 -13.40
C LEU A 300 -19.55 12.98 -14.68
N TYR A 301 -19.31 14.15 -15.30
CA TYR A 301 -18.51 14.22 -16.52
C TYR A 301 -17.09 13.65 -16.32
N VAL A 302 -16.43 14.00 -15.22
CA VAL A 302 -15.09 13.49 -14.89
C VAL A 302 -15.13 12.00 -14.49
N HIS A 303 -16.19 11.57 -13.81
CA HIS A 303 -16.42 10.16 -13.50
C HIS A 303 -16.47 9.32 -14.77
N ASP A 304 -17.31 9.67 -15.75
CA ASP A 304 -17.49 8.89 -16.98
C ASP A 304 -16.20 8.79 -17.80
N ILE A 305 -15.40 9.86 -17.82
CA ILE A 305 -14.08 9.86 -18.46
C ILE A 305 -13.12 8.87 -17.79
N ILE A 306 -13.05 8.89 -16.45
CA ILE A 306 -12.20 7.97 -15.69
C ILE A 306 -12.68 6.53 -15.87
N GLU A 307 -13.99 6.28 -15.77
CA GLU A 307 -14.57 4.94 -15.91
C GLU A 307 -14.24 4.32 -17.26
N LYS A 308 -14.44 5.08 -18.34
CA LYS A 308 -14.11 4.63 -19.69
C LYS A 308 -12.63 4.26 -19.81
N GLN A 309 -11.75 5.09 -19.26
CA GLN A 309 -10.31 4.82 -19.32
C GLN A 309 -9.90 3.61 -18.47
N LEU A 310 -10.51 3.41 -17.30
CA LEU A 310 -10.24 2.24 -16.45
C LEU A 310 -10.59 0.94 -17.17
N ILE A 311 -11.68 0.92 -17.95
CA ILE A 311 -12.05 -0.24 -18.78
C ILE A 311 -10.99 -0.52 -19.85
N GLU A 312 -10.45 0.52 -20.49
CA GLU A 312 -9.37 0.36 -21.47
C GLU A 312 -8.07 -0.14 -20.82
N ASP A 313 -7.64 0.50 -19.74
CA ASP A 313 -6.40 0.15 -19.03
C ASP A 313 -6.47 -1.24 -18.38
N SER A 314 -7.67 -1.72 -18.01
CA SER A 314 -7.85 -3.08 -17.45
C SER A 314 -7.42 -4.20 -18.40
N LYS A 315 -7.34 -3.94 -19.71
CA LYS A 315 -6.91 -4.91 -20.72
C LYS A 315 -5.38 -5.10 -20.76
N LEU A 316 -4.65 -4.26 -20.05
CA LEU A 316 -3.18 -4.21 -20.05
C LEU A 316 -2.54 -4.88 -18.82
N VAL A 317 -3.36 -5.39 -17.90
CA VAL A 317 -2.96 -5.85 -16.56
C VAL A 317 -3.56 -7.21 -16.19
#